data_AF-A0A016TGA3-F1
#
_entry.id   AF-A0A016TGA3-F1
#
_cell.length_a   1.000
_cell.length_b   1.000
_cell.length_c   1.000
_cell.angle_alpha   90.00
_cell.angle_beta   90.00
_cell.angle_gamma   90.00
#
_symmetry.space_group_name_H-M   'P 1'
#
loop_
_entity.id
_entity.type
_entity.pdbx_description
1 polymer ?
#
loop_
_entity_poly.entity_id
_entity_poly.type
_entity_poly.pdbx_seq_one_letter_code
_entity_poly.pdbx_strand_id
1 'polypeptide(L)' 'MTLSKNCSSSQGDSGGPLIRVPESGKATLFGILSTTTADCYRSSSFPGVWSSISNSTDVRRHLNWICDITGV' A
#
# COMPACT_ATOMS: atom_id res chain seq x y z
N MET A 1 -25.93 -4.49 -19.15
CA MET A 1 -25.87 -4.59 -17.67
C MET A 1 -24.46 -4.97 -17.27
N THR A 2 -23.76 -3.98 -16.72
CA THR A 2 -22.55 -3.98 -15.88
C THR A 2 -21.61 -5.19 -15.95
N LEU A 3 -20.59 -5.10 -16.83
CA LEU A 3 -19.34 -5.84 -16.59
C LEU A 3 -18.70 -5.19 -15.35
N SER A 4 -18.65 -5.91 -14.24
CA SER A 4 -18.12 -5.42 -12.97
C SER A 4 -16.66 -5.00 -13.15
N LYS A 5 -16.46 -3.69 -13.29
CA LYS A 5 -15.16 -3.04 -13.29
C LYS A 5 -14.65 -3.04 -11.84
N ASN A 6 -14.32 -4.21 -11.29
CA ASN A 6 -13.79 -4.27 -9.93
C ASN A 6 -12.27 -4.02 -9.93
N CYS A 7 -11.88 -2.81 -10.32
CA CYS A 7 -10.64 -2.21 -9.83
C CYS A 7 -10.88 -1.87 -8.36
N SER A 8 -10.78 -2.84 -7.46
CA SER A 8 -10.73 -2.58 -6.01
C SER A 8 -9.36 -1.97 -5.65
N SER A 9 -9.08 -0.82 -6.26
CA SER A 9 -7.90 0.02 -6.02
C SER A 9 -7.99 0.80 -4.71
N SER A 10 -9.06 0.60 -3.95
CA SER A 10 -9.25 1.08 -2.57
C SER A 10 -8.79 0.06 -1.52
N GLN A 11 -7.80 -0.80 -1.82
CA GLN A 11 -7.12 -1.59 -0.79
C GLN A 11 -6.12 -0.70 -0.04
N GLY A 12 -6.66 0.26 0.72
CA GLY A 12 -5.92 1.17 1.58
C GLY A 12 -6.31 2.62 1.36
N ASP A 13 -6.79 3.27 2.41
CA ASP A 13 -6.93 4.73 2.45
C ASP A 13 -5.54 5.37 2.33
N SER A 14 -5.46 6.59 1.80
CA SER A 14 -4.27 7.42 1.95
C SER A 14 -3.94 7.55 3.45
N GLY A 15 -2.75 7.10 3.84
CA GLY A 15 -2.32 6.97 5.23
C GLY A 15 -2.40 5.55 5.82
N GLY A 16 -2.92 4.57 5.06
CA GLY A 16 -3.10 3.20 5.54
C GLY A 16 -1.78 2.45 5.84
N PRO A 17 -1.75 1.56 6.84
CA PRO A 17 -0.54 0.87 7.23
C PRO A 17 -0.21 -0.32 6.32
N LEU A 18 1.03 -0.39 5.85
CA LEU A 18 1.61 -1.58 5.23
C LEU A 18 2.22 -2.45 6.32
N ILE A 19 1.55 -3.55 6.66
CA ILE A 19 1.92 -4.43 7.78
C ILE A 19 2.44 -5.77 7.26
N ARG A 20 3.53 -6.25 7.87
CA ARG A 20 3.98 -7.65 7.72
C ARG A 20 3.68 -8.42 9.00
N VAL A 21 3.02 -9.56 8.87
CA VAL A 21 2.76 -10.48 9.98
C VAL A 21 3.54 -11.78 9.72
N PRO A 22 4.67 -12.03 10.42
CA PRO A 22 5.38 -13.30 10.37
C PRO A 22 4.62 -14.37 11.17
N GLU A 23 4.98 -15.64 11.01
CA GLU A 23 4.36 -16.78 11.72
C GLU A 23 4.40 -16.63 13.26
N SER A 24 5.39 -15.90 13.79
CA SER A 24 5.45 -15.55 15.22
C SER A 24 4.30 -14.64 15.72
N GLY A 25 3.41 -14.19 14.83
CA GLY A 25 2.18 -13.44 15.15
C GLY A 25 2.36 -11.94 15.37
N LYS A 26 3.59 -11.42 15.42
CA LYS A 26 3.85 -9.99 15.66
C LYS A 26 3.72 -9.15 14.38
N ALA A 27 2.63 -8.41 14.27
CA ALA A 27 2.45 -7.42 13.21
C ALA A 27 3.52 -6.31 13.29
N THR A 28 4.24 -6.10 12.19
CA THR A 28 5.26 -5.05 12.05
C THR A 28 4.83 -4.05 10.99
N LEU A 29 4.85 -2.77 11.31
CA LEU A 29 4.59 -1.68 10.36
C LEU A 29 5.84 -1.43 9.51
N PHE A 30 5.69 -1.57 8.18
CA PHE A 30 6.77 -1.35 7.21
C PHE A 30 6.61 -0.04 6.45
N GLY A 31 5.38 0.39 6.19
CA GLY A 31 5.16 1.59 5.40
C GLY A 31 3.82 2.25 5.64
N ILE A 32 3.70 3.48 5.17
CA ILE A 32 2.44 4.23 5.11
C ILE A 32 2.11 4.40 3.63
N LEU A 33 0.93 3.91 3.23
CA LEU A 33 0.41 4.05 1.90
C LEU A 33 0.07 5.53 1.64
N SER A 34 0.53 6.12 0.54
CA SER A 34 0.28 7.54 0.25
C SER A 34 -0.85 7.71 -0.77
N THR A 35 -0.64 7.17 -1.97
CA THR A 35 -1.62 7.19 -3.06
C THR A 35 -1.50 5.89 -3.84
N THR A 36 -2.62 5.29 -4.17
CA THR A 36 -2.77 4.39 -5.30
C THR A 36 -3.30 5.25 -6.45
N THR A 37 -2.49 5.51 -7.49
CA THR A 37 -3.12 5.93 -8.74
C THR A 37 -3.76 4.67 -9.29
N ALA A 38 -5.09 4.62 -9.22
CA ALA A 38 -5.89 3.61 -9.88
C ALA A 38 -5.89 3.84 -11.40
N ASP A 39 -4.72 4.08 -11.99
CA ASP A 39 -4.53 3.92 -13.42
C ASP A 39 -4.49 2.42 -13.66
N CYS A 40 -5.68 1.86 -13.67
CA CYS A 40 -5.98 0.52 -14.12
C CYS A 40 -5.67 0.46 -15.63
N TYR A 41 -4.38 0.54 -15.97
CA TYR A 41 -3.90 0.47 -17.33
C TYR A 41 -3.77 -1.01 -17.69
N ARG A 42 -4.43 -1.40 -18.78
CA ARG A 42 -4.20 -2.72 -19.38
C ARG A 42 -2.76 -2.72 -19.86
N SER A 43 -1.89 -3.49 -19.21
CA SER A 43 -0.53 -3.67 -19.69
C SER A 43 -0.60 -4.17 -21.14
N SER A 44 -0.11 -3.37 -22.09
CA SER A 44 -0.08 -3.71 -23.52
C SER A 44 0.78 -4.95 -23.76
N SER A 45 1.72 -5.25 -22.85
CA SER A 45 2.57 -6.42 -22.85
C SER A 45 1.91 -7.67 -22.24
N PHE A 46 0.86 -7.51 -21.42
CA PHE A 46 0.22 -8.62 -20.71
C PHE A 46 -1.32 -8.45 -20.66
N PRO A 47 -2.05 -8.90 -21.70
CA PRO A 47 -3.50 -8.82 -21.72
C PRO A 47 -4.11 -9.61 -20.55
N GLY A 48 -4.78 -8.90 -19.63
CA GLY A 48 -5.43 -9.46 -18.44
C GLY A 48 -4.76 -9.10 -17.11
N VAL A 49 -3.56 -8.52 -17.13
CA VAL A 49 -2.90 -8.02 -15.92
C VAL A 49 -3.25 -6.56 -15.70
N TRP A 50 -3.92 -6.27 -14.58
CA TRP A 50 -4.15 -4.93 -14.09
C TRP A 50 -3.02 -4.58 -13.12
N SER A 51 -2.11 -3.70 -13.51
CA SER A 51 -1.05 -3.21 -12.62
C SER A 51 -1.54 -1.97 -11.88
N SER A 52 -1.63 -2.04 -10.55
CA SER A 52 -1.84 -0.85 -9.71
C SER A 52 -0.48 -0.37 -9.20
N ILE A 53 -0.12 0.89 -9.46
CA ILE A 53 1.07 1.50 -8.88
C ILE A 53 0.69 2.01 -7.49
N SER A 54 1.32 1.42 -6.47
CA SER A 54 1.12 1.80 -5.08
C SER A 54 2.37 2.49 -4.55
N ASN A 55 2.25 3.76 -4.18
CA ASN A 55 3.33 4.50 -3.55
C ASN A 55 3.22 4.38 -2.03
N SER A 56 4.28 3.93 -1.38
CA SER A 56 4.37 3.83 0.08
C SER A 56 5.65 4.48 0.60
N THR A 57 5.55 5.11 1.77
CA THR A 57 6.69 5.65 2.51
C THR A 57 7.19 4.58 3.48
N ASP A 58 8.47 4.21 3.40
CA ASP A 58 9.09 3.28 4.34
C ASP A 58 9.26 3.92 5.71
N VAL A 59 8.49 3.47 6.70
CA VAL A 59 8.47 4.01 8.06
C VAL A 59 9.83 3.86 8.74
N ARG A 60 10.62 2.85 8.35
CA ARG A 60 11.93 2.56 8.98
C ARG A 60 12.93 3.68 8.75
N ARG A 61 12.77 4.46 7.67
CA ARG A 61 13.62 5.63 7.38
C ARG A 61 13.35 6.82 8.31
N HIS A 62 12.25 6.78 9.06
CA HIS A 62 11.78 7.88 9.88
C HIS A 62 11.76 7.56 11.39
N LEU A 63 12.29 6.40 11.81
CA LEU A 63 12.20 5.94 13.21
C LEU A 63 12.79 6.95 14.21
N ASN A 64 13.93 7.57 13.91
CA ASN A 64 14.52 8.56 14.82
C ASN A 64 13.55 9.74 15.08
N TRP A 65 12.93 10.27 14.03
CA TRP A 65 11.94 11.36 14.15
C TRP A 65 10.67 10.89 14.86
N ILE A 66 10.18 9.69 14.55
CA ILE A 66 8.99 9.14 15.20
C ILE A 66 9.23 8.96 16.69
N CYS A 67 10.35 8.36 17.09
CA CYS A 67 10.73 8.17 18.50
C CYS A 67 10.86 9.51 19.23
N ASP A 68 11.51 10.49 18.61
CA ASP A 68 11.69 11.83 19.20
C ASP A 68 10.34 12.53 19.48
N ILE A 69 9.38 12.41 18.54
CA ILE A 69 8.06 13.03 18.68
C ILE A 69 7.12 12.25 19.61
N THR A 70 7.19 10.92 19.61
CA THR A 70 6.23 10.07 20.33
C THR A 70 6.72 9.60 21.71
N GLY A 71 8.02 9.72 21.99
CA GLY A 71 8.60 9.39 23.30
C GLY A 71 8.69 7.89 23.58
N VAL A 72 8.72 7.05 22.54
CA VAL A 72 8.95 5.59 22.63
C VAL A 72 10.34 5.19 22.17
#